data_AF-A0A957KLA3-F1
#
_entry.id   AF-A0A957KLA3-F1
#
_cell.length_a   1.000
_cell.length_b   1.000
_cell.length_c   1.000
_cell.angle_alpha   90.00
_cell.angle_beta   90.00
_cell.angle_gamma   90.00
#
_symmetry.space_group_name_H-M   'P 1'
#
loop_
_entity.id
_entity.type
_entity.pdbx_description
1 polymer ?
#
loop_
_entity_poly.entity_id
_entity_poly.type
_entity_poly.pdbx_seq_one_letter_code
_entity_poly.pdbx_strand_id
1 'polypeptide(L)'
;VVWTFHHLFLDGRSFPIVLKDVFAVYEAARSGEELELPPATPYKDYIDWFHNLDLKPAERYWRDTLAGFAAPTPLVVDTLGTVPAGTTGYSVAESWLSPVLTTALNELAQKAGVTMNTLVQGGWSLLLSRYSREDDVVFGATRACRHNTIPGSLEMAGLFINTLPMRVPVPPDSVLIPWLQSIREQHVALRDFEHTPLVKVQEWSDVPRGMQLFNSILVFENYQLEPIMQRQTGTGTRVSFKLLEQTNYPLLLSGYNGDRLNFHLEYDRAKFDAGAVRRMLDHLETLLASMAASPAATLAELNILPADEREQVTSGWNQTAAPYPADQCVHELIAAIAAQQPAATAVVAGEKSLSYAELNERANQLAHYLQAQGLQPDQFVGIFMDRSLEMVVALLGVLKAGAAYLPLDPKYPEDRLTYMLTDAQVQLVLTEAALIDKLPLAELPALALDRDWAEVADRPVTNPPNPATPENLTYIIYTSGSTGLPKGVAIRHRGLVNHGTGVGRVYELSPA
;
A
#
# COMPACT_ATOMS: atom_id res chain seq x y z
N VAL A 1 -1.05 42.74 -17.72
CA VAL A 1 0.36 42.70 -18.17
C VAL A 1 0.83 41.25 -18.03
N VAL A 2 1.49 40.70 -19.05
CA VAL A 2 2.17 39.39 -18.92
C VAL A 2 3.64 39.67 -18.77
N TRP A 3 4.21 39.29 -17.63
CA TRP A 3 5.65 39.39 -17.36
C TRP A 3 6.25 38.00 -17.47
N THR A 4 7.34 37.90 -18.23
CA THR A 4 8.06 36.64 -18.45
C THR A 4 9.53 36.90 -18.18
N PHE A 5 10.16 36.02 -17.41
CA PHE A 5 11.59 36.06 -17.13
C PHE A 5 12.11 34.63 -17.07
N HIS A 6 13.40 34.46 -17.31
CA HIS A 6 14.06 33.17 -17.11
C HIS A 6 14.47 33.04 -15.64
N HIS A 7 14.20 31.88 -15.02
CA HIS A 7 14.45 31.65 -13.58
C HIS A 7 15.92 31.81 -13.17
N LEU A 8 16.85 31.75 -14.13
CA LEU A 8 18.27 32.10 -13.97
C LEU A 8 18.50 33.52 -13.43
N PHE A 9 17.58 34.45 -13.69
CA PHE A 9 17.74 35.85 -13.29
C PHE A 9 17.02 36.20 -11.99
N LEU A 10 15.88 35.57 -11.71
CA LEU A 10 15.02 35.91 -10.58
C LEU A 10 14.47 34.63 -9.95
N ASP A 11 14.56 34.53 -8.63
CA ASP A 11 13.80 33.57 -7.83
C ASP A 11 12.52 34.17 -7.25
N GLY A 12 11.71 33.34 -6.58
CA GLY A 12 10.44 33.74 -5.96
C GLY A 12 10.56 34.90 -4.96
N ARG A 13 11.76 35.16 -4.40
CA ARG A 13 12.01 36.32 -3.52
C ARG A 13 12.59 37.53 -4.27
N SER A 14 13.33 37.32 -5.36
CA SER A 14 13.85 38.40 -6.20
C SER A 14 12.78 39.04 -7.08
N PHE A 15 11.78 38.28 -7.52
CA PHE A 15 10.69 38.81 -8.33
C PHE A 15 9.90 39.95 -7.61
N PRO A 16 9.47 39.81 -6.35
CA PRO A 16 8.80 40.89 -5.61
C PRO A 16 9.68 42.11 -5.36
N ILE A 17 11.01 41.92 -5.23
CA ILE A 17 11.97 43.02 -5.05
C ILE A 17 11.96 43.90 -6.30
N VAL A 18 12.09 43.29 -7.49
CA VAL A 18 12.08 44.04 -8.76
C VAL A 18 10.74 44.74 -8.97
N LEU A 19 9.63 44.06 -8.72
CA LEU A 19 8.31 44.64 -8.92
C LEU A 19 8.00 45.80 -7.97
N LYS A 20 8.51 45.76 -6.74
CA LYS A 20 8.41 46.88 -5.80
C LYS A 20 8.94 48.16 -6.43
N ASP A 21 10.13 48.09 -7.02
CA ASP A 21 10.79 49.23 -7.64
C ASP A 21 10.05 49.68 -8.91
N VAL A 22 9.53 48.74 -9.71
CA VAL A 22 8.67 49.05 -10.87
C VAL A 22 7.43 49.84 -10.44
N PHE A 23 6.76 49.45 -9.36
CA PHE A 23 5.59 50.16 -8.87
C PHE A 23 5.92 51.51 -8.26
N ALA A 24 7.03 51.62 -7.53
CA ALA A 24 7.48 52.90 -6.99
C ALA A 24 7.75 53.91 -8.12
N VAL A 25 8.49 53.49 -9.16
CA VAL A 25 8.77 54.33 -10.34
C VAL A 25 7.49 54.70 -11.09
N TYR A 26 6.56 53.74 -11.23
CA TYR A 26 5.27 53.99 -11.87
C TYR A 26 4.44 55.05 -11.13
N GLU A 27 4.31 54.96 -9.81
CA GLU A 27 3.53 55.91 -9.02
C GLU A 27 4.18 57.31 -8.98
N ALA A 28 5.50 57.38 -8.89
CA ALA A 28 6.23 58.65 -8.98
C ALA A 28 5.99 59.33 -10.34
N ALA A 29 6.13 58.58 -11.44
CA ALA A 29 5.84 59.07 -12.78
C ALA A 29 4.38 59.51 -12.95
N ARG A 30 3.42 58.77 -12.36
CA ARG A 30 1.99 59.11 -12.40
C ARG A 30 1.68 60.39 -11.62
N SER A 31 2.38 60.62 -10.52
CA SER A 31 2.15 61.74 -9.61
C SER A 31 2.98 62.98 -9.96
N GLY A 32 3.88 62.87 -10.94
CA GLY A 32 4.80 63.94 -11.33
C GLY A 32 5.90 64.20 -10.30
N GLU A 33 6.18 63.22 -9.44
CA GLU A 33 7.22 63.29 -8.41
C GLU A 33 8.53 62.72 -8.96
N GLU A 34 9.66 63.30 -8.56
CA GLU A 34 10.98 62.70 -8.79
C GLU A 34 11.23 61.59 -7.78
N LEU A 35 11.67 60.43 -8.26
CA LEU A 35 12.07 59.29 -7.43
C LEU A 35 13.49 58.86 -7.77
N GLU A 36 14.36 58.82 -6.76
CA GLU A 36 15.69 58.22 -6.83
C GLU A 36 15.68 56.90 -6.04
N LEU A 37 15.97 55.80 -6.72
CA LEU A 37 16.09 54.48 -6.08
C LEU A 37 17.49 54.30 -5.50
N PRO A 38 17.64 53.61 -4.36
CA PRO A 38 18.96 53.24 -3.85
C PRO A 38 19.69 52.33 -4.85
N PRO A 39 21.04 52.37 -4.89
CA PRO A 39 21.81 51.50 -5.77
C PRO A 39 21.56 50.03 -5.43
N ALA A 40 21.25 49.22 -6.44
CA ALA A 40 21.06 47.79 -6.26
C ALA A 40 22.36 47.11 -5.86
N THR A 41 22.27 46.13 -4.93
CA THR A 41 23.43 45.32 -4.58
C THR A 41 23.77 44.39 -5.76
N PRO A 42 25.02 44.37 -6.28
CA PRO A 42 25.36 43.55 -7.44
C PRO A 42 25.32 42.05 -7.15
N TYR A 43 24.60 41.28 -7.98
CA TYR A 43 24.60 39.81 -7.89
C TYR A 43 25.99 39.18 -8.10
N LYS A 44 26.91 39.91 -8.76
CA LYS A 44 28.32 39.53 -8.87
C LYS A 44 28.96 39.26 -7.51
N ASP A 45 28.60 40.00 -6.46
CA ASP A 45 29.19 39.84 -5.13
C ASP A 45 28.83 38.47 -4.53
N TYR A 46 27.62 37.98 -4.80
CA TYR A 46 27.20 36.61 -4.45
C TYR A 46 27.99 35.56 -5.24
N ILE A 47 28.19 35.77 -6.55
CA ILE A 47 28.95 34.84 -7.39
C ILE A 47 30.42 34.77 -6.96
N ASP A 48 31.04 35.91 -6.66
CA ASP A 48 32.41 35.97 -6.17
C ASP A 48 32.56 35.26 -4.82
N TRP A 49 31.61 35.46 -3.90
CA TRP A 49 31.56 34.72 -2.64
C TRP A 49 31.40 33.20 -2.89
N PHE A 50 30.49 32.81 -3.78
CA PHE A 50 30.19 31.42 -4.08
C PHE A 50 31.39 30.68 -4.69
N HIS A 51 32.12 31.30 -5.61
CA HIS A 51 33.32 30.72 -6.22
C HIS A 51 34.47 30.48 -5.22
N ASN A 52 34.46 31.18 -4.08
CA ASN A 52 35.48 31.04 -3.05
C ASN A 52 35.09 30.02 -1.95
N LEU A 53 33.95 29.34 -2.07
CA LEU A 53 33.53 28.31 -1.11
C LEU A 53 34.40 27.05 -1.23
N ASP A 54 34.96 26.60 -0.10
CA ASP A 54 35.54 25.25 -0.01
C ASP A 54 34.41 24.21 0.11
N LEU A 55 34.29 23.35 -0.90
CA LEU A 55 33.27 22.31 -0.95
C LEU A 55 33.67 21.01 -0.24
N LYS A 56 34.90 20.84 0.24
CA LYS A 56 35.33 19.60 0.92
C LYS A 56 34.50 19.27 2.18
N PRO A 57 34.16 20.24 3.05
CA PRO A 57 33.27 19.97 4.18
C PRO A 57 31.87 19.56 3.72
N ALA A 58 31.36 20.19 2.66
CA ALA A 58 30.07 19.84 2.07
C ALA A 58 30.08 18.42 1.49
N GLU A 59 31.13 18.04 0.76
CA GLU A 59 31.27 16.68 0.23
C GLU A 59 31.17 15.62 1.33
N ARG A 60 31.90 15.81 2.43
CA ARG A 60 31.84 14.89 3.57
C ARG A 60 30.42 14.80 4.14
N TYR A 61 29.80 15.95 4.41
CA TYR A 61 28.45 16.02 4.95
C TYR A 61 27.43 15.27 4.08
N TRP A 62 27.46 15.50 2.76
CA TRP A 62 26.52 14.88 1.83
C TRP A 62 26.75 13.38 1.64
N ARG A 63 28.02 12.94 1.61
CA ARG A 63 28.36 11.51 1.58
C ARG A 63 27.83 10.80 2.81
N ASP A 64 28.00 11.39 3.99
CA ASP A 64 27.52 10.81 5.26
C ASP A 64 25.98 10.83 5.32
N THR A 65 25.34 11.91 4.89
CA THR A 65 23.87 12.08 4.92
C THR A 65 23.16 11.11 3.97
N LEU A 66 23.72 10.87 2.78
CA LEU A 66 23.10 10.06 1.73
C LEU A 66 23.64 8.62 1.66
N ALA A 67 24.54 8.23 2.57
CA ALA A 67 25.13 6.90 2.60
C ALA A 67 24.06 5.80 2.65
N GLY A 68 24.15 4.83 1.74
CA GLY A 68 23.22 3.70 1.65
C GLY A 68 21.89 4.00 0.99
N PHE A 69 21.67 5.23 0.51
CA PHE A 69 20.49 5.58 -0.28
C PHE A 69 20.81 5.52 -1.78
N ALA A 70 20.28 4.50 -2.48
CA ALA A 70 20.68 4.16 -3.84
C ALA A 70 19.60 4.40 -4.92
N ALA A 71 18.38 4.74 -4.52
CA ALA A 71 17.27 5.00 -5.45
C ALA A 71 16.28 6.00 -4.84
N PRO A 72 15.62 6.86 -5.63
CA PRO A 72 14.64 7.81 -5.12
C PRO A 72 13.45 7.08 -4.50
N THR A 73 12.81 7.71 -3.50
CA THR A 73 11.62 7.18 -2.83
C THR A 73 10.58 6.73 -3.87
N PRO A 74 10.17 5.44 -3.87
CA PRO A 74 9.16 4.94 -4.77
C PRO A 74 7.80 5.59 -4.46
N LEU A 75 7.16 6.14 -5.50
CA LEU A 75 5.79 6.63 -5.41
C LEU A 75 4.87 5.58 -6.01
N VAL A 76 4.51 4.57 -5.20
CA VAL A 76 3.54 3.53 -5.59
C VAL A 76 2.13 4.09 -5.40
N VAL A 77 1.77 5.03 -6.25
CA VAL A 77 0.41 5.56 -6.37
C VAL A 77 -0.21 4.89 -7.60
N ASP A 78 -1.47 4.47 -7.53
CA ASP A 78 -2.16 3.76 -8.62
C ASP A 78 -1.91 4.41 -9.98
N THR A 79 -0.95 3.83 -10.72
CA THR A 79 -0.68 4.12 -12.14
C THR A 79 -1.46 3.17 -13.05
N LEU A 80 -2.35 2.35 -12.47
CA LEU A 80 -3.02 1.24 -13.10
C LEU A 80 -3.93 1.68 -14.25
N GLY A 81 -3.35 1.86 -15.44
CA GLY A 81 -4.03 1.86 -16.74
C GLY A 81 -5.08 2.96 -16.98
N THR A 82 -5.30 3.87 -16.04
CA THR A 82 -6.31 4.94 -16.15
C THR A 82 -5.81 6.15 -16.92
N VAL A 83 -4.49 6.39 -16.95
CA VAL A 83 -3.90 7.51 -17.69
C VAL A 83 -3.86 7.15 -19.18
N PRO A 84 -4.62 7.85 -20.06
CA PRO A 84 -4.61 7.56 -21.49
C PRO A 84 -3.21 7.74 -22.09
N ALA A 85 -2.85 6.86 -23.03
CA ALA A 85 -1.60 6.98 -23.77
C ALA A 85 -1.50 8.34 -24.48
N GLY A 86 -0.37 9.03 -24.34
CA GLY A 86 -0.16 10.37 -24.89
C GLY A 86 -0.58 11.52 -23.97
N THR A 87 -1.01 11.24 -22.74
CA THR A 87 -1.21 12.30 -21.74
C THR A 87 0.13 12.95 -21.40
N THR A 88 0.20 14.28 -21.49
CA THR A 88 1.41 15.07 -21.22
C THR A 88 1.09 16.30 -20.38
N GLY A 89 2.12 16.85 -19.74
CA GLY A 89 2.05 18.10 -19.00
C GLY A 89 1.61 17.90 -17.55
N TYR A 90 1.47 19.02 -16.87
CA TYR A 90 1.23 19.07 -15.43
C TYR A 90 -0.21 19.52 -15.12
N SER A 91 -0.70 19.12 -13.96
CA SER A 91 -1.93 19.63 -13.36
C SER A 91 -1.70 19.87 -11.87
N VAL A 92 -2.57 20.67 -11.26
CA VAL A 92 -2.49 21.02 -9.84
C VAL A 92 -3.77 20.60 -9.14
N ALA A 93 -3.65 19.94 -8.00
CA ALA A 93 -4.71 19.78 -7.02
C ALA A 93 -4.48 20.74 -5.84
N GLU A 94 -5.54 21.28 -5.27
CA GLU A 94 -5.45 22.27 -4.20
C GLU A 94 -6.27 21.84 -2.97
N SER A 95 -5.72 21.98 -1.77
CA SER A 95 -6.44 21.82 -0.50
C SER A 95 -6.23 23.04 0.42
N TRP A 96 -7.29 23.39 1.14
CA TRP A 96 -7.27 24.47 2.14
C TRP A 96 -7.69 23.91 3.49
N LEU A 97 -6.74 23.84 4.42
CA LEU A 97 -7.04 23.39 5.78
C LEU A 97 -8.02 24.34 6.46
N SER A 98 -8.82 23.80 7.38
CA SER A 98 -9.70 24.63 8.21
C SER A 98 -8.87 25.59 9.10
N PRO A 99 -9.42 26.76 9.48
CA PRO A 99 -8.76 27.63 10.45
C PRO A 99 -8.46 26.93 11.78
N VAL A 100 -9.36 26.04 12.23
CA VAL A 100 -9.20 25.27 13.46
C VAL A 100 -7.98 24.36 13.38
N LEU A 101 -7.84 23.61 12.28
CA LEU A 101 -6.69 22.74 12.07
C LEU A 101 -5.40 23.56 11.92
N THR A 102 -5.44 24.67 11.17
CA THR A 102 -4.27 25.55 11.01
C THR A 102 -3.78 26.08 12.36
N THR A 103 -4.68 26.50 13.25
CA THR A 103 -4.33 26.93 14.62
C THR A 103 -3.74 25.78 15.43
N ALA A 104 -4.36 24.60 15.41
CA ALA A 104 -3.85 23.43 16.14
C ALA A 104 -2.45 23.00 15.67
N LEU A 105 -2.16 23.12 14.36
CA LEU A 105 -0.82 22.86 13.82
C LEU A 105 0.19 23.92 14.25
N ASN A 106 -0.21 25.19 14.35
CA ASN A 106 0.66 26.24 14.90
C ASN A 106 1.00 25.97 16.38
N GLU A 107 0.01 25.55 17.19
CA GLU A 107 0.23 25.16 18.58
C GLU A 107 1.14 23.94 18.70
N LEU A 108 0.96 22.93 17.84
CA LEU A 108 1.85 21.77 17.78
C LEU A 108 3.28 22.18 17.42
N ALA A 109 3.47 23.02 16.40
CA ALA A 109 4.78 23.51 15.97
C ALA A 109 5.48 24.24 17.14
N GLN A 110 4.76 25.12 17.85
CA GLN A 110 5.26 25.80 19.03
C GLN A 110 5.65 24.81 20.15
N LYS A 111 4.76 23.86 20.47
CA LYS A 111 5.01 22.84 21.51
C LYS A 111 6.22 21.96 21.20
N ALA A 112 6.39 21.57 19.95
CA ALA A 112 7.54 20.80 19.49
C ALA A 112 8.82 21.65 19.36
N GLY A 113 8.70 22.98 19.37
CA GLY A 113 9.80 23.92 19.14
C GLY A 113 10.31 23.88 17.70
N VAL A 114 9.43 23.62 16.72
CA VAL A 114 9.76 23.52 15.29
C VAL A 114 9.00 24.58 14.49
N THR A 115 9.39 24.78 13.24
CA THR A 115 8.66 25.69 12.32
C THR A 115 7.48 24.97 11.67
N MET A 116 6.50 25.72 11.16
CA MET A 116 5.42 25.13 10.34
C MET A 116 5.98 24.37 9.13
N ASN A 117 7.03 24.90 8.49
CA ASN A 117 7.75 24.20 7.41
C ASN A 117 8.27 22.83 7.86
N THR A 118 8.94 22.75 9.02
CA THR A 118 9.43 21.49 9.59
C THR A 118 8.29 20.51 9.86
N LEU A 119 7.16 21.00 10.40
CA LEU A 119 5.98 20.19 10.66
C LEU A 119 5.41 19.61 9.36
N VAL A 120 5.21 20.44 8.33
CA VAL A 120 4.70 20.02 7.03
C VAL A 120 5.66 19.07 6.32
N GLN A 121 6.98 19.29 6.41
CA GLN A 121 7.98 18.34 5.93
C GLN A 121 7.90 17.00 6.67
N GLY A 122 7.64 17.00 7.97
CA GLY A 122 7.33 15.77 8.72
C GLY A 122 6.08 15.07 8.17
N GLY A 123 4.97 15.79 8.05
CA GLY A 123 3.73 15.24 7.46
C GLY A 123 3.97 14.64 6.07
N TRP A 124 4.71 15.32 5.21
CA TRP A 124 5.08 14.84 3.88
C TRP A 124 5.99 13.60 3.93
N SER A 125 6.99 13.58 4.81
CA SER A 125 7.89 12.43 4.98
C SER A 125 7.12 11.18 5.39
N LEU A 126 6.21 11.33 6.37
CA LEU A 126 5.40 10.23 6.86
C LEU A 126 4.37 9.77 5.81
N LEU A 127 3.79 10.69 5.03
CA LEU A 127 2.95 10.35 3.89
C LEU A 127 3.72 9.52 2.85
N LEU A 128 4.90 9.99 2.43
CA LEU A 128 5.77 9.28 1.49
C LEU A 128 6.14 7.89 2.00
N SER A 129 6.45 7.75 3.29
CA SER A 129 6.75 6.46 3.92
C SER A 129 5.57 5.48 3.79
N ARG A 130 4.33 5.94 4.00
CA ARG A 130 3.13 5.09 3.87
C ARG A 130 2.87 4.64 2.42
N TYR A 131 3.08 5.51 1.44
CA TYR A 131 2.89 5.19 0.02
C TYR A 131 4.03 4.32 -0.55
N SER A 132 5.28 4.55 -0.12
CA SER A 132 6.44 3.77 -0.55
C SER A 132 6.58 2.44 0.19
N ARG A 133 6.01 2.35 1.40
CA ARG A 133 6.27 1.28 2.40
C ARG A 133 7.73 1.22 2.84
N GLU A 134 8.41 2.37 2.81
CA GLU A 134 9.79 2.53 3.28
C GLU A 134 9.83 3.39 4.54
N ASP A 135 10.68 3.01 5.50
CA ASP A 135 10.91 3.76 6.74
C ASP A 135 12.10 4.74 6.63
N ASP A 136 12.56 5.04 5.41
CA ASP A 136 13.62 6.00 5.12
C ASP A 136 13.36 6.63 3.75
N VAL A 137 12.95 7.90 3.74
CA VAL A 137 12.48 8.58 2.53
C VAL A 137 13.35 9.77 2.17
N VAL A 138 13.48 10.04 0.88
CA VAL A 138 14.13 11.24 0.34
C VAL A 138 13.18 12.01 -0.58
N PHE A 139 13.10 13.32 -0.36
CA PHE A 139 12.48 14.27 -1.27
C PHE A 139 13.34 15.53 -1.39
N GLY A 140 13.12 16.34 -2.42
CA GLY A 140 13.78 17.63 -2.55
C GLY A 140 13.09 18.70 -1.70
N ALA A 141 13.84 19.53 -1.00
CA ALA A 141 13.32 20.70 -0.31
C ALA A 141 13.98 21.96 -0.86
N THR A 142 13.19 22.96 -1.23
CA THR A 142 13.72 24.24 -1.72
C THR A 142 14.10 25.15 -0.55
N ARG A 143 15.29 25.73 -0.65
CA ARG A 143 15.88 26.65 0.32
C ARG A 143 16.12 28.00 -0.34
N ALA A 144 15.93 29.09 0.39
CA ALA A 144 16.13 30.44 -0.15
C ALA A 144 17.61 30.82 -0.30
N CYS A 145 18.51 30.18 0.48
CA CYS A 145 19.97 30.36 0.45
C CYS A 145 20.44 31.83 0.35
N ARG A 146 19.77 32.73 1.09
CA ARG A 146 20.21 34.13 1.22
C ARG A 146 21.05 34.25 2.46
N HIS A 147 22.37 34.24 2.27
CA HIS A 147 23.32 34.22 3.36
C HIS A 147 23.55 35.62 3.94
N ASN A 148 23.43 35.76 5.26
CA ASN A 148 23.52 37.06 5.94
C ASN A 148 24.93 37.66 5.96
N THR A 149 25.97 36.92 5.57
CA THR A 149 27.34 37.47 5.56
C THR A 149 27.65 38.28 4.30
N ILE A 150 26.78 38.23 3.28
CA ILE A 150 26.88 39.10 2.11
C ILE A 150 26.01 40.33 2.39
N PRO A 151 26.60 41.53 2.55
CA PRO A 151 25.84 42.76 2.74
C PRO A 151 24.80 42.94 1.63
N GLY A 152 23.54 43.23 1.99
CA GLY A 152 22.47 43.45 1.02
C GLY A 152 21.86 42.19 0.38
N SER A 153 22.30 40.97 0.74
CA SER A 153 21.81 39.72 0.10
C SER A 153 20.29 39.49 0.22
N LEU A 154 19.67 40.01 1.27
CA LEU A 154 18.22 39.92 1.49
C LEU A 154 17.40 40.74 0.50
N GLU A 155 17.99 41.78 -0.08
CA GLU A 155 17.39 42.73 -1.03
C GLU A 155 18.01 42.60 -2.45
N MET A 156 18.99 41.71 -2.61
CA MET A 156 19.65 41.46 -3.89
C MET A 156 18.72 40.73 -4.87
N ALA A 157 18.63 41.22 -6.11
CA ALA A 157 17.94 40.53 -7.20
C ALA A 157 18.88 39.49 -7.85
N GLY A 158 18.44 38.23 -7.96
CA GLY A 158 19.22 37.13 -8.52
C GLY A 158 18.61 35.75 -8.25
N LEU A 159 19.31 34.70 -8.64
CA LEU A 159 18.95 33.31 -8.34
C LEU A 159 19.69 32.84 -7.07
N PHE A 160 18.97 32.70 -5.95
CA PHE A 160 19.57 32.17 -4.72
C PHE A 160 19.03 30.80 -4.37
N ILE A 161 17.78 30.53 -4.72
CA ILE A 161 17.14 29.28 -4.31
C ILE A 161 17.95 28.05 -4.74
N ASN A 162 17.97 27.05 -3.87
CA ASN A 162 18.58 25.77 -4.15
C ASN A 162 17.64 24.65 -3.70
N THR A 163 17.56 23.58 -4.50
CA THR A 163 16.79 22.39 -4.15
C THR A 163 17.76 21.31 -3.69
N LEU A 164 17.59 20.86 -2.45
CA LEU A 164 18.49 19.91 -1.81
C LEU A 164 17.73 18.67 -1.34
N PRO A 165 18.35 17.48 -1.35
CA PRO A 165 17.71 16.29 -0.82
C PRO A 165 17.55 16.42 0.68
N MET A 166 16.41 15.95 1.16
CA MET A 166 16.04 15.87 2.56
C MET A 166 15.68 14.41 2.82
N ARG A 167 16.55 13.72 3.56
CA ARG A 167 16.44 12.30 3.91
C ARG A 167 15.92 12.15 5.33
N VAL A 168 14.80 11.45 5.49
CA VAL A 168 14.12 11.30 6.78
C VAL A 168 13.87 9.84 7.07
N PRO A 169 14.55 9.28 8.09
CA PRO A 169 14.11 8.06 8.71
C PRO A 169 12.74 8.25 9.36
N VAL A 170 11.82 7.31 9.15
CA VAL A 170 10.44 7.29 9.65
C VAL A 170 10.19 5.98 10.42
N PRO A 171 10.91 5.70 11.52
CA PRO A 171 10.72 4.45 12.27
C PRO A 171 9.31 4.43 12.88
N PRO A 172 8.51 3.35 12.70
CA PRO A 172 7.12 3.31 13.16
C PRO A 172 6.95 3.61 14.66
N ASP A 173 7.90 3.17 15.49
CA ASP A 173 7.84 3.31 16.94
C ASP A 173 8.36 4.66 17.47
N SER A 174 8.82 5.56 16.59
CA SER A 174 9.30 6.89 17.02
C SER A 174 8.17 7.75 17.53
N VAL A 175 8.40 8.49 18.62
CA VAL A 175 7.43 9.46 19.14
C VAL A 175 7.46 10.73 18.28
N LEU A 176 6.28 11.27 17.97
CA LEU A 176 6.11 12.37 17.02
C LEU A 176 6.95 13.62 17.33
N ILE A 177 6.90 14.15 18.56
CA ILE A 177 7.61 15.40 18.89
C ILE A 177 9.14 15.25 18.78
N PRO A 178 9.79 14.25 19.42
CA PRO A 178 11.23 14.03 19.26
C PRO A 178 11.63 13.82 17.79
N TRP A 179 10.79 13.15 17.01
CA TRP A 179 11.03 12.95 15.59
C TRP A 179 10.95 14.27 14.79
N LEU A 180 9.97 15.14 15.03
CA LEU A 180 9.94 16.47 14.41
C LEU A 180 11.17 17.32 14.80
N GLN A 181 11.66 17.17 16.03
CA GLN A 181 12.86 17.86 16.51
C GLN A 181 14.13 17.37 15.81
N SER A 182 14.23 16.08 15.47
CA SER A 182 15.36 15.56 14.69
C SER A 182 15.38 16.15 13.27
N ILE A 183 14.21 16.34 12.64
CA ILE A 183 14.12 17.03 11.34
C ILE A 183 14.59 18.49 11.46
N ARG A 184 14.22 19.19 12.54
CA ARG A 184 14.74 20.54 12.82
C ARG A 184 16.27 20.54 12.97
N GLU A 185 16.83 19.56 13.67
CA GLU A 185 18.29 19.43 13.83
C GLU A 185 19.00 19.19 12.49
N GLN A 186 18.42 18.37 11.61
CA GLN A 186 18.91 18.21 10.24
C GLN A 186 18.89 19.53 9.47
N HIS A 187 17.84 20.34 9.60
CA HIS A 187 17.77 21.66 8.95
C HIS A 187 18.86 22.62 9.42
N VAL A 188 19.19 22.59 10.72
CA VAL A 188 20.26 23.39 11.31
C VAL A 188 21.61 22.93 10.77
N ALA A 189 21.88 21.63 10.77
CA ALA A 189 23.12 21.07 10.23
C ALA A 189 23.30 21.38 8.73
N LEU A 190 22.20 21.34 7.96
CA LEU A 190 22.19 21.63 6.53
C LEU A 190 22.52 23.11 6.21
N ARG A 191 22.34 24.04 7.16
CA ARG A 191 22.48 25.49 6.90
C ARG A 191 23.85 25.86 6.34
N ASP A 192 24.91 25.24 6.83
CA ASP A 192 26.27 25.56 6.39
C ASP A 192 26.59 24.96 5.00
N PHE A 193 25.73 24.08 4.49
CA PHE A 193 25.89 23.37 3.21
C PHE A 193 24.76 23.70 2.21
N GLU A 194 23.88 24.64 2.51
CA GLU A 194 22.66 24.91 1.71
C GLU A 194 22.95 25.50 0.32
N HIS A 195 24.18 25.94 0.08
CA HIS A 195 24.64 26.43 -1.23
C HIS A 195 25.24 25.32 -2.10
N THR A 196 25.34 24.09 -1.62
CA THR A 196 25.95 22.99 -2.40
C THR A 196 25.13 22.75 -3.68
N PRO A 197 25.73 22.79 -4.88
CA PRO A 197 25.01 22.49 -6.11
C PRO A 197 24.39 21.08 -6.06
N LEU A 198 23.10 20.94 -6.38
CA LEU A 198 22.42 19.64 -6.39
C LEU A 198 23.15 18.60 -7.25
N VAL A 199 23.73 19.01 -8.38
CA VAL A 199 24.55 18.14 -9.24
C VAL A 199 25.74 17.54 -8.51
N LYS A 200 26.37 18.28 -7.59
CA LYS A 200 27.47 17.78 -6.74
C LYS A 200 26.95 16.85 -5.67
N VAL A 201 25.83 17.19 -5.03
CA VAL A 201 25.18 16.30 -4.07
C VAL A 201 24.85 14.95 -4.70
N GLN A 202 24.33 14.95 -5.93
CA GLN A 202 24.05 13.74 -6.69
C GLN A 202 25.33 12.95 -7.04
N GLU A 203 26.41 13.63 -7.46
CA GLU A 203 27.73 13.00 -7.69
C GLU A 203 28.31 12.32 -6.43
N TRP A 204 27.96 12.83 -5.25
CA TRP A 204 28.44 12.33 -3.95
C TRP A 204 27.52 11.30 -3.29
N SER A 205 26.35 11.05 -3.87
CA SER A 205 25.40 10.02 -3.42
C SER A 205 25.73 8.64 -3.99
N ASP A 206 25.12 7.60 -3.41
CA ASP A 206 25.19 6.23 -3.94
C ASP A 206 24.18 5.98 -5.09
N VAL A 207 23.39 7.00 -5.48
CA VAL A 207 22.42 6.90 -6.57
C VAL A 207 23.14 6.80 -7.93
N PRO A 208 22.78 5.83 -8.79
CA PRO A 208 23.41 5.68 -10.10
C PRO A 208 23.30 6.94 -10.98
N ARG A 209 24.35 7.20 -11.76
CA ARG A 209 24.35 8.30 -12.74
C ARG A 209 23.18 8.15 -13.72
N GLY A 210 22.48 9.25 -13.96
CA GLY A 210 21.30 9.29 -14.85
C GLY A 210 19.96 9.03 -14.15
N MET A 211 19.97 8.61 -12.88
CA MET A 211 18.76 8.51 -12.06
C MET A 211 18.57 9.77 -11.22
N GLN A 212 17.33 10.26 -11.10
CA GLN A 212 17.02 11.39 -10.23
C GLN A 212 17.20 11.01 -8.75
N LEU A 213 17.69 11.93 -7.93
CA LEU A 213 17.89 11.70 -6.50
C LEU A 213 16.56 11.61 -5.71
N PHE A 214 15.52 12.28 -6.21
CA PHE A 214 14.17 12.25 -5.66
C PHE A 214 13.13 12.51 -6.76
N ASN A 215 11.93 11.95 -6.58
CA ASN A 215 10.79 12.11 -7.50
C ASN A 215 9.76 13.15 -7.04
N SER A 216 9.90 13.66 -5.81
CA SER A 216 9.02 14.68 -5.26
C SER A 216 9.81 15.84 -4.68
N ILE A 217 9.26 17.05 -4.78
CA ILE A 217 9.77 18.25 -4.11
C ILE A 217 8.72 18.80 -3.14
N LEU A 218 9.19 19.42 -2.06
CA LEU A 218 8.42 20.27 -1.18
C LEU A 218 8.97 21.70 -1.20
N VAL A 219 8.09 22.65 -1.48
CA VAL A 219 8.34 24.09 -1.35
C VAL A 219 7.41 24.61 -0.25
N PHE A 220 7.96 25.38 0.69
CA PHE A 220 7.14 25.99 1.73
C PHE A 220 7.38 27.50 1.78
N GLU A 221 6.33 28.26 1.52
CA GLU A 221 6.37 29.71 1.47
C GLU A 221 5.63 30.32 2.66
N ASN A 222 6.28 31.27 3.33
CA ASN A 222 5.71 31.96 4.49
C ASN A 222 4.79 33.13 4.11
N TYR A 223 4.60 33.42 2.82
CA TYR A 223 3.87 34.60 2.36
C TYR A 223 3.13 34.33 1.05
N GLN A 224 1.91 34.85 0.94
CA GLN A 224 1.26 34.99 -0.37
C GLN A 224 1.76 36.28 -1.02
N LEU A 225 2.12 36.21 -2.31
CA LEU A 225 2.62 37.34 -3.08
C LEU A 225 1.60 38.48 -3.17
N GLU A 226 0.31 38.15 -3.36
CA GLU A 226 -0.75 39.15 -3.58
C GLU A 226 -0.89 40.18 -2.43
N PRO A 227 -1.00 39.80 -1.14
CA PRO A 227 -1.01 40.76 -0.03
C PRO A 227 0.20 41.70 0.01
N ILE A 228 1.39 41.21 -0.31
CA ILE A 228 2.62 42.02 -0.35
C ILE A 228 2.52 43.04 -1.47
N MET A 229 2.15 42.60 -2.66
CA MET A 229 2.06 43.44 -3.85
C MET A 229 0.97 44.50 -3.70
N GLN A 230 -0.15 44.14 -3.07
CA GLN A 230 -1.26 45.05 -2.86
C GLN A 230 -0.96 46.15 -1.83
N ARG A 231 -0.05 45.90 -0.88
CA ARG A 231 0.49 46.96 -0.01
C ARG A 231 1.45 47.90 -0.73
N GLN A 232 2.07 47.45 -1.82
CA GLN A 232 3.04 48.23 -2.59
C GLN A 232 2.39 49.05 -3.71
N THR A 233 1.23 48.64 -4.19
CA THR A 233 0.40 49.45 -5.09
C THR A 233 -0.28 50.54 -4.27
N GLY A 234 -0.08 51.81 -4.63
CA GLY A 234 -0.69 52.95 -3.92
C GLY A 234 -2.22 52.90 -3.85
N THR A 235 -2.83 53.85 -3.14
CA THR A 235 -4.28 53.93 -2.97
C THR A 235 -5.00 54.16 -4.32
N GLY A 236 -5.42 53.08 -4.99
CA GLY A 236 -6.22 53.18 -6.21
C GLY A 236 -6.09 52.03 -7.20
N THR A 237 -5.01 51.24 -7.15
CA THR A 237 -4.77 50.16 -8.12
C THR A 237 -4.90 48.78 -7.47
N ARG A 238 -5.90 48.00 -7.90
CA ARG A 238 -6.05 46.61 -7.46
C ARG A 238 -5.29 45.69 -8.42
N VAL A 239 -4.26 45.00 -7.92
CA VAL A 239 -3.47 44.08 -8.75
C VAL A 239 -3.66 42.66 -8.26
N SER A 240 -4.05 41.77 -9.17
CA SER A 240 -4.11 40.32 -8.97
C SER A 240 -2.95 39.67 -9.71
N PHE A 241 -2.30 38.69 -9.10
CA PHE A 241 -1.14 38.02 -9.67
C PHE A 241 -1.37 36.52 -9.77
N LYS A 242 -0.99 35.95 -10.91
CA LYS A 242 -0.88 34.50 -11.08
C LYS A 242 0.54 34.19 -11.54
N LEU A 243 1.31 33.54 -10.66
CA LEU A 243 2.61 32.98 -11.00
C LEU A 243 2.41 31.60 -11.61
N LEU A 244 3.09 31.34 -12.71
CA LEU A 244 3.11 30.03 -13.36
C LEU A 244 4.57 29.59 -13.41
N GLU A 245 4.90 28.64 -12.55
CA GLU A 245 6.18 27.94 -12.56
C GLU A 245 5.90 26.49 -12.96
N GLN A 246 6.81 25.88 -13.72
CA GLN A 246 6.69 24.49 -14.11
C GLN A 246 7.92 23.74 -13.62
N THR A 247 7.69 22.73 -12.79
CA THR A 247 8.74 21.84 -12.29
C THR A 247 9.08 20.74 -13.30
N ASN A 248 10.29 20.18 -13.20
CA ASN A 248 10.72 19.00 -13.94
C ASN A 248 10.59 17.70 -13.12
N TYR A 249 9.98 17.77 -11.94
CA TYR A 249 9.77 16.63 -11.05
C TYR A 249 8.36 16.07 -11.21
N PRO A 250 8.16 14.75 -11.04
CA PRO A 250 6.84 14.12 -11.12
C PRO A 250 5.80 14.72 -10.16
N LEU A 251 6.22 15.18 -8.99
CA LEU A 251 5.34 15.64 -7.93
C LEU A 251 5.96 16.83 -7.17
N LEU A 252 5.19 17.89 -6.95
CA LEU A 252 5.61 19.08 -6.20
C LEU A 252 4.51 19.49 -5.23
N LEU A 253 4.80 19.42 -3.94
CA LEU A 253 3.95 19.97 -2.89
C LEU A 253 4.42 21.40 -2.55
N SER A 254 3.57 22.38 -2.80
CA SER A 254 3.75 23.77 -2.35
C SER A 254 2.83 24.03 -1.16
N GLY A 255 3.41 24.42 -0.02
CA GLY A 255 2.68 24.83 1.18
C GLY A 255 2.75 26.34 1.39
N TYR A 256 1.60 26.98 1.61
CA TYR A 256 1.50 28.42 1.83
C TYR A 256 0.93 28.70 3.22
N ASN A 257 1.73 29.35 4.06
CA ASN A 257 1.28 29.77 5.38
C ASN A 257 0.40 31.03 5.29
N GLY A 258 -0.61 31.13 6.15
CA GLY A 258 -1.58 32.24 6.19
C GLY A 258 -2.65 31.98 7.25
N ASP A 259 -3.79 32.70 7.17
CA ASP A 259 -4.94 32.47 8.06
C ASP A 259 -5.46 31.02 7.98
N ARG A 260 -5.27 30.41 6.80
CA ARG A 260 -5.49 29.00 6.53
C ARG A 260 -4.28 28.45 5.80
N LEU A 261 -3.75 27.32 6.28
CA LEU A 261 -2.70 26.61 5.56
C LEU A 261 -3.27 26.07 4.24
N ASN A 262 -2.58 26.33 3.15
CA ASN A 262 -2.96 25.90 1.81
C ASN A 262 -1.88 25.03 1.18
N PHE A 263 -2.31 24.00 0.46
CA PHE A 263 -1.44 23.08 -0.25
C PHE A 263 -1.82 23.01 -1.72
N HIS A 264 -0.83 23.21 -2.59
CA HIS A 264 -0.92 22.88 -4.01
C HIS A 264 -0.05 21.66 -4.28
N LEU A 265 -0.64 20.62 -4.85
CA LEU A 265 0.07 19.43 -5.29
C LEU A 265 0.06 19.41 -6.82
N GLU A 266 1.16 19.85 -7.40
CA GLU A 266 1.42 19.78 -8.84
C GLU A 266 1.97 18.39 -9.20
N TYR A 267 1.47 17.81 -10.28
CA TYR A 267 1.81 16.44 -10.68
C TYR A 267 1.89 16.27 -12.19
N ASP A 268 2.79 15.38 -12.62
CA ASP A 268 2.90 14.91 -13.99
C ASP A 268 1.69 14.03 -14.33
N ARG A 269 0.85 14.51 -15.24
CA ARG A 269 -0.38 13.81 -15.66
C ARG A 269 -0.10 12.50 -16.38
N ALA A 270 1.12 12.30 -16.88
CA ALA A 270 1.53 11.02 -17.46
C ALA A 270 1.81 9.96 -16.39
N LYS A 271 1.97 10.36 -15.12
CA LYS A 271 2.36 9.50 -14.01
C LYS A 271 1.30 9.35 -12.93
N PHE A 272 0.42 10.33 -12.76
CA PHE A 272 -0.58 10.30 -11.69
C PHE A 272 -2.00 10.58 -12.19
N ASP A 273 -2.95 9.81 -11.68
CA ASP A 273 -4.37 10.08 -11.81
C ASP A 273 -4.82 11.24 -10.89
N ALA A 274 -5.73 12.07 -11.39
CA ALA A 274 -6.21 13.25 -10.66
C ALA A 274 -6.93 12.88 -9.34
N GLY A 275 -7.67 11.76 -9.32
CA GLY A 275 -8.32 11.25 -8.13
C GLY A 275 -7.32 10.72 -7.11
N ALA A 276 -6.25 10.07 -7.56
CA ALA A 276 -5.18 9.61 -6.69
C ALA A 276 -4.45 10.78 -6.01
N VAL A 277 -4.12 11.84 -6.75
CA VAL A 277 -3.50 13.06 -6.21
C VAL A 277 -4.43 13.75 -5.21
N ARG A 278 -5.74 13.79 -5.50
CA ARG A 278 -6.74 14.32 -4.56
C ARG A 278 -6.72 13.54 -3.24
N ARG A 279 -6.75 12.20 -3.30
CA ARG A 279 -6.63 11.35 -2.09
C ARG A 279 -5.33 11.59 -1.34
N MET A 280 -4.20 11.80 -2.02
CA MET A 280 -2.94 12.15 -1.35
C MET A 280 -3.04 13.44 -0.52
N LEU A 281 -3.75 14.47 -1.01
CA LEU A 281 -4.00 15.69 -0.25
C LEU A 281 -4.92 15.44 0.95
N ASP A 282 -5.98 14.66 0.77
CA ASP A 282 -6.92 14.31 1.86
C ASP A 282 -6.22 13.47 2.95
N HIS A 283 -5.31 12.58 2.54
CA HIS A 283 -4.44 11.82 3.43
C HIS A 283 -3.47 12.72 4.19
N LEU A 284 -2.84 13.68 3.51
CA LEU A 284 -1.93 14.64 4.15
C LEU A 284 -2.68 15.48 5.20
N GLU A 285 -3.86 15.99 4.85
CA GLU A 285 -4.72 16.74 5.78
C GLU A 285 -5.10 15.89 7.00
N THR A 286 -5.54 14.66 6.78
CA THR A 286 -5.91 13.74 7.88
C THR A 286 -4.73 13.40 8.76
N LEU A 287 -3.55 13.20 8.17
CA LEU A 287 -2.32 12.92 8.89
C LEU A 287 -1.89 14.11 9.76
N LEU A 288 -1.92 15.32 9.21
CA LEU A 288 -1.65 16.56 9.94
C LEU A 288 -2.65 16.76 11.10
N ALA A 289 -3.93 16.49 10.88
CA ALA A 289 -4.94 16.50 11.93
C ALA A 289 -4.65 15.46 13.03
N SER A 290 -4.23 14.25 12.65
CA SER A 290 -3.83 13.21 13.60
C SER A 290 -2.61 13.63 14.43
N MET A 291 -1.61 14.27 13.80
CA MET A 291 -0.43 14.80 14.49
C MET A 291 -0.81 15.86 15.52
N ALA A 292 -1.69 16.79 15.16
CA ALA A 292 -2.18 17.84 16.07
C ALA A 292 -3.00 17.28 17.23
N ALA A 293 -3.85 16.28 16.98
CA ALA A 293 -4.69 15.66 17.99
C ALA A 293 -3.92 14.76 18.97
N SER A 294 -2.84 14.10 18.51
CA SER A 294 -2.10 13.10 19.28
C SER A 294 -0.59 13.38 19.30
N PRO A 295 -0.12 14.49 19.90
CA PRO A 295 1.28 14.90 19.88
C PRO A 295 2.27 13.95 20.57
N ALA A 296 1.76 13.04 21.41
CA ALA A 296 2.55 12.05 22.14
C ALA A 296 2.51 10.64 21.51
N ALA A 297 1.77 10.47 20.42
CA ALA A 297 1.67 9.19 19.72
C ALA A 297 2.99 8.83 19.01
N THR A 298 3.15 7.54 18.76
CA THR A 298 4.15 7.01 17.82
C THR A 298 3.75 7.29 16.38
N LEU A 299 4.70 7.25 15.44
CA LEU A 299 4.40 7.47 14.02
C LEU A 299 3.43 6.41 13.45
N ALA A 300 3.48 5.17 13.96
CA ALA A 300 2.59 4.08 13.58
C ALA A 300 1.12 4.31 13.93
N GLU A 301 0.85 5.00 15.05
CA GLU A 301 -0.49 5.27 15.56
C GLU A 301 -1.21 6.42 14.83
N LEU A 302 -0.47 7.23 14.07
CA LEU A 302 -1.02 8.37 13.35
C LEU A 302 -1.87 7.91 12.16
N ASN A 303 -3.13 8.35 12.15
CA ASN A 303 -4.10 7.97 11.13
C ASN A 303 -3.87 8.76 9.84
N ILE A 304 -3.82 8.04 8.71
CA ILE A 304 -3.72 8.61 7.37
C ILE A 304 -5.06 8.66 6.63
N LEU A 305 -5.99 7.75 6.97
CA LEU A 305 -7.22 7.56 6.19
C LEU A 305 -8.31 8.55 6.63
N PRO A 306 -8.91 9.32 5.70
CA PRO A 306 -10.17 10.02 5.94
C PRO A 306 -11.24 9.09 6.55
N ALA A 307 -12.17 9.64 7.31
CA ALA A 307 -13.12 8.83 8.10
C ALA A 307 -14.03 7.95 7.24
N ASP A 308 -14.49 8.47 6.10
CA ASP A 308 -15.29 7.77 5.10
C ASP A 308 -14.48 6.67 4.40
N GLU A 309 -13.23 6.94 4.04
CA GLU A 309 -12.33 5.92 3.47
C GLU A 309 -12.03 4.80 4.46
N ARG A 310 -11.78 5.16 5.73
CA ARG A 310 -11.59 4.17 6.80
C ARG A 310 -12.82 3.29 6.96
N GLU A 311 -14.02 3.89 7.01
CA GLU A 311 -15.28 3.14 7.07
C GLU A 311 -15.46 2.21 5.86
N GLN A 312 -15.14 2.68 4.66
CA GLN A 312 -15.20 1.89 3.44
C GLN A 312 -14.29 0.65 3.52
N VAL A 313 -13.05 0.81 3.98
CA VAL A 313 -12.06 -0.28 4.07
C VAL A 313 -12.38 -1.25 5.21
N THR A 314 -12.77 -0.74 6.39
CA THR A 314 -13.00 -1.60 7.57
C THR A 314 -14.38 -2.25 7.57
N SER A 315 -15.38 -1.57 7.01
CA SER A 315 -16.78 -1.98 7.10
C SER A 315 -17.39 -2.16 5.71
N GLY A 316 -17.33 -1.15 4.84
CA GLY A 316 -18.02 -1.15 3.55
C GLY A 316 -17.70 -2.36 2.67
N TRP A 317 -16.42 -2.65 2.43
CA TRP A 317 -15.99 -3.82 1.65
C TRP A 317 -16.22 -5.16 2.37
N ASN A 318 -16.34 -5.15 3.70
CA ASN A 318 -16.49 -6.34 4.52
C ASN A 318 -17.97 -6.68 4.84
N GLN A 319 -18.93 -5.91 4.33
CA GLN A 319 -20.37 -6.18 4.43
C GLN A 319 -20.82 -7.34 3.52
N THR A 320 -20.14 -8.49 3.63
CA THR A 320 -20.37 -9.69 2.81
C THR A 320 -21.17 -10.77 3.56
N ALA A 321 -21.81 -10.41 4.68
CA ALA A 321 -22.61 -11.32 5.47
C ALA A 321 -23.83 -11.80 4.66
N ALA A 322 -23.98 -13.13 4.55
CA ALA A 322 -25.11 -13.72 3.87
C ALA A 322 -25.50 -15.06 4.50
N PRO A 323 -26.79 -15.45 4.46
CA PRO A 323 -27.21 -16.72 5.01
C PRO A 323 -26.64 -17.87 4.18
N TYR A 324 -26.24 -18.93 4.88
CA TYR A 324 -25.87 -20.24 4.34
C TYR A 324 -26.23 -21.32 5.38
N PRO A 325 -26.35 -22.61 5.00
CA PRO A 325 -26.63 -23.73 5.92
C PRO A 325 -25.48 -24.02 6.90
N ALA A 326 -25.27 -23.12 7.88
CA ALA A 326 -24.11 -23.17 8.77
C ALA A 326 -24.13 -24.32 9.79
N ASP A 327 -25.31 -24.93 9.99
CA ASP A 327 -25.57 -26.05 10.89
C ASP A 327 -25.44 -27.42 10.20
N GLN A 328 -25.18 -27.45 8.90
CA GLN A 328 -25.10 -28.68 8.10
C GLN A 328 -23.68 -28.99 7.65
N CYS A 329 -23.41 -30.28 7.51
CA CYS A 329 -22.22 -30.79 6.88
C CYS A 329 -22.40 -30.95 5.36
N VAL A 330 -21.29 -30.93 4.64
CA VAL A 330 -21.26 -31.03 3.16
C VAL A 330 -21.96 -32.29 2.65
N HIS A 331 -21.75 -33.44 3.30
CA HIS A 331 -22.38 -34.70 2.90
C HIS A 331 -23.89 -34.73 3.15
N GLU A 332 -24.40 -33.94 4.11
CA GLU A 332 -25.83 -33.81 4.37
C GLU A 332 -26.52 -33.04 3.25
N LEU A 333 -25.89 -31.96 2.76
CA LEU A 333 -26.37 -31.19 1.62
C LEU A 333 -26.43 -32.05 0.34
N ILE A 334 -25.40 -32.85 0.08
CA ILE A 334 -25.37 -33.77 -1.06
C ILE A 334 -26.45 -34.86 -0.92
N ALA A 335 -26.64 -35.41 0.29
CA ALA A 335 -27.68 -36.41 0.55
C ALA A 335 -29.09 -35.83 0.36
N ALA A 336 -29.32 -34.57 0.72
CA ALA A 336 -30.58 -33.88 0.49
C ALA A 336 -30.88 -33.71 -1.00
N ILE A 337 -29.87 -33.34 -1.80
CA ILE A 337 -30.00 -33.26 -3.28
C ILE A 337 -30.30 -34.65 -3.84
N ALA A 338 -29.61 -35.69 -3.38
CA ALA A 338 -29.86 -37.05 -3.85
C ALA A 338 -31.27 -37.58 -3.55
N ALA A 339 -31.86 -37.16 -2.43
CA ALA A 339 -33.25 -37.46 -2.12
C ALA A 339 -34.25 -36.68 -3.01
N GLN A 340 -33.90 -35.45 -3.41
CA GLN A 340 -34.76 -34.61 -4.25
C GLN A 340 -34.68 -34.96 -5.74
N GLN A 341 -33.48 -35.33 -6.23
CA GLN A 341 -33.20 -35.57 -7.64
C GLN A 341 -32.46 -36.92 -7.85
N PRO A 342 -33.05 -38.06 -7.46
CA PRO A 342 -32.34 -39.34 -7.42
C PRO A 342 -31.82 -39.80 -8.79
N ALA A 343 -32.56 -39.54 -9.86
CA ALA A 343 -32.21 -39.98 -11.21
C ALA A 343 -31.29 -39.00 -11.98
N ALA A 344 -31.04 -37.80 -11.46
CA ALA A 344 -30.17 -36.84 -12.12
C ALA A 344 -28.72 -37.32 -12.09
N THR A 345 -27.96 -37.03 -13.16
CA THR A 345 -26.55 -37.42 -13.26
C THR A 345 -25.71 -36.57 -12.32
N ALA A 346 -24.96 -37.20 -11.41
CA ALA A 346 -24.11 -36.51 -10.43
C ALA A 346 -22.64 -36.48 -10.82
N VAL A 347 -22.12 -37.59 -11.37
CA VAL A 347 -20.69 -37.75 -11.69
C VAL A 347 -20.54 -38.42 -13.05
N VAL A 348 -19.63 -37.93 -13.87
CA VAL A 348 -19.25 -38.54 -15.16
C VAL A 348 -17.73 -38.71 -15.18
N ALA A 349 -17.27 -39.92 -15.51
CA ALA A 349 -15.85 -40.23 -15.72
C ALA A 349 -15.69 -41.10 -16.97
N GLY A 350 -15.21 -40.49 -18.06
CA GLY A 350 -15.17 -41.12 -19.36
C GLY A 350 -16.59 -41.45 -19.84
N GLU A 351 -16.82 -42.71 -20.22
CA GLU A 351 -18.13 -43.21 -20.68
C GLU A 351 -19.05 -43.69 -19.55
N LYS A 352 -18.57 -43.66 -18.29
CA LYS A 352 -19.33 -44.10 -17.13
C LYS A 352 -19.90 -42.90 -16.38
N SER A 353 -21.08 -43.09 -15.78
CA SER A 353 -21.74 -42.07 -14.96
C SER A 353 -22.40 -42.69 -13.73
N LEU A 354 -22.59 -41.88 -12.69
CA LEU A 354 -23.44 -42.19 -11.54
C LEU A 354 -24.54 -41.13 -11.44
N SER A 355 -25.77 -41.58 -11.21
CA SER A 355 -26.84 -40.75 -10.70
C SER A 355 -26.59 -40.32 -9.26
N TYR A 356 -27.30 -39.30 -8.77
CA TYR A 356 -27.22 -38.90 -7.37
C TYR A 356 -27.62 -40.03 -6.41
N ALA A 357 -28.62 -40.85 -6.76
CA ALA A 357 -29.01 -42.01 -5.97
C ALA A 357 -27.86 -43.03 -5.88
N GLU A 358 -27.29 -43.44 -7.02
CA GLU A 358 -26.21 -44.43 -7.06
C GLU A 358 -24.94 -43.92 -6.33
N LEU A 359 -24.60 -42.65 -6.49
CA LEU A 359 -23.49 -42.04 -5.76
C LEU A 359 -23.75 -42.08 -4.25
N ASN A 360 -24.95 -41.69 -3.81
CA ASN A 360 -25.29 -41.64 -2.40
C ASN A 360 -25.31 -43.04 -1.77
N GLU A 361 -25.89 -44.03 -2.45
CA GLU A 361 -25.94 -45.42 -1.99
C GLU A 361 -24.54 -46.01 -1.84
N ARG A 362 -23.67 -45.88 -2.86
CA ARG A 362 -22.29 -46.37 -2.78
C ARG A 362 -21.50 -45.68 -1.67
N ALA A 363 -21.64 -44.36 -1.55
CA ALA A 363 -20.97 -43.61 -0.49
C ALA A 363 -21.50 -43.99 0.91
N ASN A 364 -22.79 -44.30 1.06
CA ASN A 364 -23.37 -44.79 2.31
C ASN A 364 -22.80 -46.15 2.70
N GLN A 365 -22.72 -47.08 1.75
CA GLN A 365 -22.14 -48.41 1.99
C GLN A 365 -20.69 -48.30 2.47
N LEU A 366 -19.89 -47.47 1.79
CA LEU A 366 -18.52 -47.20 2.18
C LEU A 366 -18.45 -46.54 3.56
N ALA A 367 -19.33 -45.59 3.86
CA ALA A 367 -19.36 -44.94 5.17
C ALA A 367 -19.68 -45.93 6.32
N HIS A 368 -20.65 -46.83 6.13
CA HIS A 368 -20.94 -47.90 7.09
C HIS A 368 -19.75 -48.84 7.29
N TYR A 369 -19.04 -49.17 6.20
CA TYR A 369 -17.80 -49.95 6.29
C TYR A 369 -16.75 -49.21 7.13
N LEU A 370 -16.49 -47.93 6.84
CA LEU A 370 -15.50 -47.10 7.54
C LEU A 370 -15.85 -46.92 9.03
N GLN A 371 -17.12 -46.71 9.36
CA GLN A 371 -17.58 -46.65 10.76
C GLN A 371 -17.38 -47.98 11.49
N ALA A 372 -17.57 -49.12 10.81
CA ALA A 372 -17.29 -50.43 11.38
C ALA A 372 -15.79 -50.68 11.65
N GLN A 373 -14.89 -49.95 10.98
CA GLN A 373 -13.45 -49.95 11.28
C GLN A 373 -13.09 -49.07 12.48
N GLY A 374 -14.08 -48.45 13.15
CA GLY A 374 -13.87 -47.65 14.35
C GLY A 374 -13.51 -46.18 14.09
N LEU A 375 -13.60 -45.72 12.84
CA LEU A 375 -13.26 -44.36 12.44
C LEU A 375 -14.10 -43.32 13.20
N GLN A 376 -13.45 -42.29 13.74
CA GLN A 376 -14.05 -41.21 14.51
C GLN A 376 -13.94 -39.86 13.79
N PRO A 377 -14.75 -38.86 14.17
CA PRO A 377 -14.58 -37.49 13.69
C PRO A 377 -13.16 -36.95 13.89
N ASP A 378 -12.74 -36.09 12.96
CA ASP A 378 -11.39 -35.48 12.87
C ASP A 378 -10.22 -36.46 12.69
N GLN A 379 -10.47 -37.75 12.49
CA GLN A 379 -9.47 -38.70 12.01
C GLN A 379 -9.36 -38.65 10.48
N PHE A 380 -8.19 -39.02 9.97
CA PHE A 380 -7.89 -38.92 8.54
C PHE A 380 -7.91 -40.26 7.82
N VAL A 381 -8.56 -40.27 6.66
CA VAL A 381 -8.50 -41.35 5.67
C VAL A 381 -7.71 -40.86 4.46
N GLY A 382 -6.66 -41.56 4.09
CA GLY A 382 -5.88 -41.27 2.89
C GLY A 382 -6.68 -41.66 1.64
N ILE A 383 -6.69 -40.81 0.62
CA ILE A 383 -7.25 -41.10 -0.70
C ILE A 383 -6.10 -41.14 -1.69
N PHE A 384 -5.65 -42.34 -2.06
CA PHE A 384 -4.51 -42.59 -2.93
C PHE A 384 -4.99 -43.24 -4.24
N MET A 385 -5.57 -42.44 -5.12
CA MET A 385 -6.26 -42.89 -6.33
C MET A 385 -6.08 -41.89 -7.48
N ASP A 386 -6.09 -42.36 -8.72
CA ASP A 386 -6.31 -41.51 -9.88
C ASP A 386 -7.79 -41.04 -9.98
N ARG A 387 -8.07 -40.09 -10.89
CA ARG A 387 -9.42 -39.54 -11.09
C ARG A 387 -10.37 -40.61 -11.63
N SER A 388 -11.37 -40.99 -10.82
CA SER A 388 -12.35 -42.04 -11.13
C SER A 388 -13.71 -41.77 -10.46
N LEU A 389 -14.72 -42.59 -10.77
CA LEU A 389 -16.01 -42.53 -10.04
C LEU A 389 -15.80 -42.92 -8.58
N GLU A 390 -14.94 -43.92 -8.35
CA GLU A 390 -14.57 -44.48 -7.06
C GLU A 390 -13.90 -43.41 -6.18
N MET A 391 -13.09 -42.50 -6.75
CA MET A 391 -12.54 -41.37 -6.01
C MET A 391 -13.65 -40.48 -5.43
N VAL A 392 -14.70 -40.16 -6.20
CA VAL A 392 -15.81 -39.33 -5.70
C VAL A 392 -16.64 -40.07 -4.64
N VAL A 393 -16.85 -41.38 -4.83
CA VAL A 393 -17.46 -42.25 -3.81
C VAL A 393 -16.63 -42.26 -2.53
N ALA A 394 -15.29 -42.34 -2.65
CA ALA A 394 -14.37 -42.35 -1.51
C ALA A 394 -14.43 -41.04 -0.71
N LEU A 395 -14.34 -39.90 -1.40
CA LEU A 395 -14.46 -38.58 -0.78
C LEU A 395 -15.78 -38.45 -0.01
N LEU A 396 -16.91 -38.78 -0.64
CA LEU A 396 -18.21 -38.66 -0.01
C LEU A 396 -18.41 -39.68 1.12
N GLY A 397 -17.92 -40.92 0.95
CA GLY A 397 -18.00 -41.97 1.96
C GLY A 397 -17.22 -41.66 3.23
N VAL A 398 -16.02 -41.08 3.09
CA VAL A 398 -15.22 -40.60 4.23
C VAL A 398 -15.95 -39.51 5.02
N LEU A 399 -16.50 -38.51 4.31
CA LEU A 399 -17.28 -37.43 4.95
C LEU A 399 -18.54 -37.98 5.64
N LYS A 400 -19.25 -38.91 5.01
CA LYS A 400 -20.44 -39.57 5.59
C LYS A 400 -20.11 -40.45 6.79
N ALA A 401 -18.91 -41.01 6.87
CA ALA A 401 -18.43 -41.69 8.06
C ALA A 401 -18.13 -40.70 9.22
N GLY A 402 -18.02 -39.40 8.90
CA GLY A 402 -17.74 -38.31 9.80
C GLY A 402 -16.26 -37.92 9.90
N ALA A 403 -15.40 -38.55 9.09
CA ALA A 403 -13.97 -38.34 9.08
C ALA A 403 -13.54 -37.34 7.99
N ALA A 404 -12.27 -36.96 8.03
CA ALA A 404 -11.65 -36.09 7.04
C ALA A 404 -10.82 -36.89 6.04
N TYR A 405 -10.79 -36.48 4.79
CA TYR A 405 -9.91 -37.10 3.79
C TYR A 405 -8.58 -36.35 3.63
N LEU A 406 -7.51 -37.10 3.37
CA LEU A 406 -6.22 -36.58 2.91
C LEU A 406 -5.99 -37.04 1.47
N PRO A 407 -6.09 -36.15 0.46
CA PRO A 407 -5.76 -36.53 -0.91
C PRO A 407 -4.25 -36.73 -1.06
N LEU A 408 -3.87 -37.87 -1.63
CA LEU A 408 -2.49 -38.27 -1.88
C LEU A 408 -2.31 -38.47 -3.38
N ASP A 409 -1.51 -37.60 -4.03
CA ASP A 409 -1.22 -37.74 -5.45
C ASP A 409 -0.28 -38.93 -5.69
N PRO A 410 -0.69 -39.95 -6.46
CA PRO A 410 0.14 -41.12 -6.77
C PRO A 410 1.47 -40.81 -7.47
N LYS A 411 1.63 -39.58 -7.98
CA LYS A 411 2.85 -39.12 -8.65
C LYS A 411 3.84 -38.47 -7.69
N TYR A 412 3.48 -38.26 -6.43
CA TYR A 412 4.41 -37.71 -5.45
C TYR A 412 5.52 -38.71 -5.09
N PRO A 413 6.74 -38.24 -4.79
CA PRO A 413 7.80 -39.09 -4.29
C PRO A 413 7.37 -39.81 -3.00
N GLU A 414 7.86 -41.04 -2.82
CA GLU A 414 7.54 -41.90 -1.68
C GLU A 414 7.80 -41.20 -0.34
N ASP A 415 8.95 -40.55 -0.16
CA ASP A 415 9.28 -39.82 1.07
C ASP A 415 8.23 -38.75 1.42
N ARG A 416 7.69 -38.06 0.42
CA ARG A 416 6.67 -37.03 0.61
C ARG A 416 5.34 -37.64 1.04
N LEU A 417 4.95 -38.74 0.41
CA LEU A 417 3.74 -39.49 0.75
C LEU A 417 3.84 -40.07 2.17
N THR A 418 4.96 -40.70 2.50
CA THR A 418 5.28 -41.22 3.85
C THR A 418 5.18 -40.12 4.90
N TYR A 419 5.76 -38.96 4.63
CA TYR A 419 5.67 -37.80 5.52
C TYR A 419 4.21 -37.38 5.75
N MET A 420 3.44 -37.20 4.66
CA MET A 420 2.04 -36.76 4.75
C MET A 420 1.16 -37.76 5.52
N LEU A 421 1.33 -39.07 5.28
CA LEU A 421 0.60 -40.13 5.98
C LEU A 421 0.93 -40.15 7.48
N THR A 422 2.21 -39.97 7.81
CA THR A 422 2.70 -40.01 9.20
C THR A 422 2.28 -38.77 9.98
N ASP A 423 2.50 -37.59 9.39
CA ASP A 423 2.18 -36.29 10.01
C ASP A 423 0.67 -36.14 10.25
N ALA A 424 -0.17 -36.59 9.30
CA ALA A 424 -1.62 -36.59 9.45
C ALA A 424 -2.16 -37.76 10.30
N GLN A 425 -1.33 -38.70 10.74
CA GLN A 425 -1.76 -39.88 11.51
C GLN A 425 -2.94 -40.61 10.84
N VAL A 426 -2.79 -40.88 9.54
CA VAL A 426 -3.84 -41.53 8.74
C VAL A 426 -4.19 -42.90 9.34
N GLN A 427 -5.50 -43.19 9.43
CA GLN A 427 -5.99 -44.43 10.03
C GLN A 427 -6.09 -45.58 9.01
N LEU A 428 -6.45 -45.25 7.77
CA LEU A 428 -6.54 -46.18 6.65
C LEU A 428 -6.43 -45.42 5.32
N VAL A 429 -6.14 -46.14 4.24
CA VAL A 429 -6.06 -45.58 2.88
C VAL A 429 -7.06 -46.25 1.96
N LEU A 430 -7.83 -45.45 1.24
CA LEU A 430 -8.63 -45.89 0.10
C LEU A 430 -7.80 -45.71 -1.16
N THR A 431 -7.68 -46.78 -1.94
CA THR A 431 -6.85 -46.83 -3.14
C THR A 431 -7.52 -47.61 -4.27
N GLU A 432 -6.79 -47.88 -5.35
CA GLU A 432 -7.17 -48.77 -6.44
C GLU A 432 -6.13 -49.88 -6.60
N ALA A 433 -6.52 -51.01 -7.17
CA ALA A 433 -5.70 -52.22 -7.20
C ALA A 433 -4.35 -52.01 -7.90
N ALA A 434 -4.31 -51.13 -8.90
CA ALA A 434 -3.09 -50.81 -9.64
C ALA A 434 -2.08 -49.95 -8.84
N LEU A 435 -2.52 -49.31 -7.76
CA LEU A 435 -1.69 -48.43 -6.94
C LEU A 435 -1.31 -49.02 -5.58
N ILE A 436 -1.89 -50.16 -5.19
CA ILE A 436 -1.68 -50.74 -3.86
C ILE A 436 -0.20 -51.02 -3.57
N ASP A 437 0.57 -51.48 -4.56
CA ASP A 437 2.01 -51.77 -4.43
C ASP A 437 2.88 -50.50 -4.37
N LYS A 438 2.31 -49.34 -4.67
CA LYS A 438 2.99 -48.03 -4.61
C LYS A 438 2.69 -47.27 -3.32
N LEU A 439 1.82 -47.79 -2.47
CA LEU A 439 1.45 -47.15 -1.21
C LEU A 439 2.63 -47.26 -0.22
N PRO A 440 3.20 -46.14 0.26
CA PRO A 440 4.17 -46.21 1.35
C PRO A 440 3.50 -46.65 2.65
N LEU A 441 4.30 -47.18 3.58
CA LEU A 441 3.86 -47.75 4.86
C LEU A 441 2.96 -48.99 4.66
N ALA A 442 3.57 -50.11 4.25
CA ALA A 442 2.87 -51.37 3.97
C ALA A 442 2.03 -51.95 5.14
N GLU A 443 2.24 -51.47 6.37
CA GLU A 443 1.46 -51.86 7.55
C GLU A 443 0.15 -51.06 7.73
N LEU A 444 -0.03 -49.96 6.98
CA LEU A 444 -1.23 -49.13 7.06
C LEU A 444 -2.40 -49.83 6.35
N PRO A 445 -3.57 -50.02 6.99
CA PRO A 445 -4.71 -50.66 6.36
C PRO A 445 -5.12 -49.95 5.07
N ALA A 446 -5.23 -50.70 3.97
CA ALA A 446 -5.61 -50.18 2.67
C ALA A 446 -6.75 -50.99 2.03
N LEU A 447 -7.69 -50.30 1.38
CA LEU A 447 -8.80 -50.92 0.66
C LEU A 447 -8.78 -50.46 -0.81
N ALA A 448 -8.64 -51.40 -1.74
CA ALA A 448 -8.71 -51.09 -3.17
C ALA A 448 -10.16 -51.10 -3.64
N LEU A 449 -10.77 -49.94 -3.86
CA LEU A 449 -12.23 -49.83 -4.09
C LEU A 449 -12.71 -50.48 -5.38
N ASP A 450 -11.85 -50.63 -6.38
CA ASP A 450 -12.13 -51.27 -7.68
C ASP A 450 -12.06 -52.81 -7.63
N ARG A 451 -11.32 -53.37 -6.67
CA ARG A 451 -11.13 -54.82 -6.51
C ARG A 451 -11.87 -55.39 -5.31
N ASP A 452 -11.82 -54.71 -4.17
CA ASP A 452 -12.24 -55.20 -2.86
C ASP A 452 -13.65 -54.70 -2.47
N TRP A 453 -14.42 -54.18 -3.44
CA TRP A 453 -15.77 -53.65 -3.19
C TRP A 453 -16.73 -54.66 -2.55
N ALA A 454 -16.50 -55.97 -2.70
CA ALA A 454 -17.29 -57.01 -2.05
C ALA A 454 -17.32 -56.87 -0.51
N GLU A 455 -16.28 -56.31 0.11
CA GLU A 455 -16.24 -56.05 1.56
C GLU A 455 -17.18 -54.91 2.01
N VAL A 456 -17.58 -54.07 1.05
CA VAL A 456 -18.43 -52.88 1.23
C VAL A 456 -19.85 -53.12 0.72
N ALA A 457 -20.02 -53.93 -0.32
CA ALA A 457 -21.28 -54.10 -1.05
C ALA A 457 -22.45 -54.62 -0.20
N ASP A 458 -22.18 -55.40 0.85
CA ASP A 458 -23.21 -55.95 1.74
C ASP A 458 -23.65 -54.96 2.85
N ARG A 459 -23.04 -53.77 2.91
CA ARG A 459 -23.41 -52.74 3.89
C ARG A 459 -24.74 -52.07 3.50
N PRO A 460 -25.47 -51.47 4.47
CA PRO A 460 -26.70 -50.75 4.18
C PRO A 460 -26.48 -49.61 3.19
N VAL A 461 -27.40 -49.44 2.25
CA VAL A 461 -27.40 -48.33 1.28
C VAL A 461 -28.01 -47.04 1.84
N THR A 462 -28.64 -47.10 3.03
CA THR A 462 -29.24 -45.96 3.72
C THR A 462 -28.17 -45.07 4.37
N ASN A 463 -28.43 -43.77 4.45
CA ASN A 463 -27.50 -42.82 5.09
C ASN A 463 -27.12 -43.32 6.51
N PRO A 464 -25.82 -43.38 6.85
CA PRO A 464 -25.39 -43.75 8.19
C PRO A 464 -25.78 -42.67 9.21
N PRO A 465 -25.80 -42.98 10.52
CA PRO A 465 -25.80 -41.96 11.55
C PRO A 465 -24.61 -41.01 11.32
N ASN A 466 -24.86 -39.70 11.34
CA ASN A 466 -23.82 -38.69 11.15
C ASN A 466 -23.16 -38.36 12.51
N PRO A 467 -21.89 -38.74 12.75
CA PRO A 467 -21.20 -38.39 13.99
C PRO A 467 -20.50 -37.02 13.90
N ALA A 468 -20.44 -36.40 12.72
CA ALA A 468 -19.77 -35.13 12.49
C ALA A 468 -20.70 -33.92 12.68
N THR A 469 -20.08 -32.82 13.09
CA THR A 469 -20.66 -31.49 13.20
C THR A 469 -20.01 -30.55 12.19
N PRO A 470 -20.59 -29.36 11.91
CA PRO A 470 -19.97 -28.36 11.04
C PRO A 470 -18.57 -27.91 11.48
N GLU A 471 -18.19 -28.14 12.74
CA GLU A 471 -16.86 -27.81 13.27
C GLU A 471 -15.81 -28.91 13.03
N ASN A 472 -16.23 -30.10 12.61
CA ASN A 472 -15.32 -31.18 12.26
C ASN A 472 -14.67 -30.96 10.88
N LEU A 473 -13.52 -31.61 10.70
CA LEU A 473 -12.71 -31.51 9.49
C LEU A 473 -13.35 -32.26 8.32
N THR A 474 -13.32 -31.63 7.14
CA THR A 474 -13.65 -32.27 5.85
C THR A 474 -12.42 -32.90 5.23
N TYR A 475 -11.32 -32.15 5.22
CA TYR A 475 -10.09 -32.55 4.55
C TYR A 475 -8.89 -31.80 5.08
N ILE A 476 -7.72 -32.34 4.78
CA ILE A 476 -6.43 -31.70 4.98
C ILE A 476 -5.67 -31.65 3.65
N ILE A 477 -5.20 -30.47 3.25
CA ILE A 477 -4.38 -30.30 2.03
C ILE A 477 -3.00 -29.79 2.41
N TYR A 478 -1.95 -30.50 1.99
CA TYR A 478 -0.57 -30.07 2.22
C TYR A 478 -0.13 -29.02 1.22
N THR A 479 0.43 -27.94 1.73
CA THR A 479 1.05 -26.85 0.94
C THR A 479 2.55 -26.78 1.20
N SER A 480 3.31 -26.17 0.29
CA SER A 480 4.75 -25.93 0.49
C SER A 480 4.95 -25.00 1.69
N GLY A 481 5.46 -25.53 2.80
CA GLY A 481 5.80 -24.72 3.95
C GLY A 481 7.03 -23.86 3.67
N SER A 482 7.04 -22.62 4.15
CA SER A 482 8.21 -21.72 4.09
C SER A 482 9.46 -22.29 4.78
N THR A 483 9.27 -23.30 5.64
CA THR A 483 10.30 -24.02 6.38
C THR A 483 10.85 -25.25 5.63
N GLY A 484 10.48 -25.46 4.37
CA GLY A 484 10.91 -26.60 3.54
C GLY A 484 10.10 -27.88 3.73
N LEU A 485 9.52 -28.10 4.92
CA LEU A 485 8.57 -29.19 5.17
C LEU A 485 7.13 -28.80 4.81
N PRO A 486 6.38 -29.64 4.07
CA PRO A 486 4.97 -29.38 3.78
C PRO A 486 4.12 -29.25 5.05
N LYS A 487 3.11 -28.37 5.02
CA LYS A 487 2.17 -28.15 6.14
C LYS A 487 0.74 -28.46 5.70
N GLY A 488 0.03 -29.27 6.48
CA GLY A 488 -1.36 -29.60 6.26
C GLY A 488 -2.30 -28.47 6.68
N VAL A 489 -3.12 -27.99 5.74
CA VAL A 489 -4.19 -27.03 5.99
C VAL A 489 -5.48 -27.79 6.20
N ALA A 490 -5.96 -27.83 7.45
CA ALA A 490 -7.17 -28.54 7.83
C ALA A 490 -8.40 -27.63 7.63
N ILE A 491 -9.36 -28.10 6.83
CA ILE A 491 -10.59 -27.36 6.50
C ILE A 491 -11.78 -28.03 7.17
N ARG A 492 -12.65 -27.22 7.78
CA ARG A 492 -13.89 -27.66 8.44
C ARG A 492 -15.07 -27.67 7.48
N HIS A 493 -16.08 -28.48 7.80
CA HIS A 493 -17.36 -28.51 7.07
C HIS A 493 -17.97 -27.12 6.92
N ARG A 494 -18.08 -26.33 7.99
CA ARG A 494 -18.64 -24.97 7.95
C ARG A 494 -17.96 -24.07 6.91
N GLY A 495 -16.63 -24.15 6.83
CA GLY A 495 -15.85 -23.35 5.88
C GLY A 495 -16.12 -23.76 4.43
N LEU A 496 -16.16 -25.07 4.16
CA LEU A 496 -16.45 -25.59 2.83
C LEU A 496 -17.90 -25.33 2.40
N VAL A 497 -18.87 -25.47 3.31
CA VAL A 497 -20.28 -25.15 3.02
C VAL A 497 -20.45 -23.66 2.72
N ASN A 498 -19.84 -22.78 3.50
CA ASN A 498 -19.87 -21.34 3.24
C ASN A 498 -19.27 -21.01 1.86
N HIS A 499 -18.10 -21.57 1.55
CA HIS A 499 -17.44 -21.38 0.26
C HIS A 499 -18.30 -21.90 -0.91
N GLY A 500 -18.77 -23.15 -0.83
CA GLY A 500 -19.60 -23.77 -1.87
C GLY A 500 -20.90 -23.01 -2.10
N THR A 501 -21.56 -22.54 -1.04
CA THR A 501 -22.78 -21.71 -1.13
C THR A 501 -22.48 -20.36 -1.78
N GLY A 502 -21.37 -19.72 -1.40
CA GLY A 502 -20.95 -18.43 -1.97
C GLY A 502 -20.64 -18.54 -3.46
N VAL A 503 -19.84 -19.54 -3.84
CA VAL A 503 -19.50 -19.84 -5.25
C VAL A 503 -20.77 -20.16 -6.05
N GLY A 504 -21.63 -21.04 -5.53
CA GLY A 504 -22.88 -21.39 -6.20
C GLY A 504 -23.78 -20.18 -6.45
N ARG A 505 -23.85 -19.23 -5.51
CA ARG A 505 -24.60 -17.98 -5.70
C ARG A 505 -23.97 -17.06 -6.74
N VAL A 506 -22.64 -16.88 -6.72
CA VAL A 506 -21.93 -15.95 -7.61
C VAL A 506 -21.98 -16.42 -9.07
N TYR A 507 -21.84 -17.73 -9.28
CA TYR A 507 -21.82 -18.33 -10.62
C TYR A 507 -23.16 -18.94 -11.03
N GLU A 508 -24.22 -18.69 -10.26
CA GLU A 508 -25.59 -19.18 -10.54
C GLU A 508 -25.65 -20.69 -10.79
N LEU A 509 -24.89 -21.47 -10.02
CA LEU A 509 -24.90 -22.92 -10.11
C LEU A 509 -26.15 -23.48 -9.46
N SER A 510 -26.96 -24.20 -10.24
CA SER A 510 -28.07 -25.02 -9.74
C SER A 510 -27.81 -26.50 -10.00
N PRO A 511 -28.32 -27.42 -9.17
CA PRO A 511 -28.47 -28.82 -9.57
C PRO A 511 -29.20 -28.88 -10.92
N ALA A 512 -28.68 -29.69 -11.84
CA ALA A 512 -29.17 -29.78 -13.21
C ALA A 512 -30.59 -30.37 -13.32
#